data_AF-A0A286FYX3-F1
#
_entry.id   AF-A0A286FYX3-F1
#
_cell.length_a   1.000
_cell.length_b   1.000
_cell.length_c   1.000
_cell.angle_alpha   90.00
_cell.angle_beta   90.00
_cell.angle_gamma   90.00
#
_symmetry.space_group_name_H-M   'P 1'
#
loop_
_entity.id
_entity.type
_entity.pdbx_description
1 polymer ?
#
loop_
_entity_poly.entity_id
_entity_poly.type
_entity_poly.pdbx_seq_one_letter_code
_entity_poly.pdbx_strand_id
1 'polypeptide(L)'
;MRNPFFYILLLVLVVLDGWLLSHPNLIGKAGVFFFEYSYLETFPKALGTVSVVVGLCLLIVWAVGQLSKPVALGITVALLAASAYYLFQSFTQYNTGIYKLTGAGFRAGAILLPGLIVLIFGEGLLRRVR
;
A
#
# COMPACT_ATOMS: atom_id res chain seq x y z
N MET A 1 -4.76 -16.43 -18.02
CA MET A 1 -4.06 -17.12 -16.90
C MET A 1 -3.81 -16.08 -15.81
N ARG A 2 -4.16 -16.34 -14.54
CA ARG A 2 -3.79 -15.46 -13.41
C ARG A 2 -2.26 -15.34 -13.44
N ASN A 3 -1.72 -14.14 -13.63
CA ASN A 3 -0.28 -13.92 -13.76
C ASN A 3 0.40 -14.29 -12.42
N PRO A 4 1.06 -15.46 -12.29
CA PRO A 4 1.61 -15.91 -11.01
C PRO A 4 2.75 -14.99 -10.56
N PHE A 5 3.48 -14.41 -11.52
CA PHE A 5 4.54 -13.45 -11.26
C PHE A 5 4.03 -12.22 -10.50
N PHE A 6 2.86 -11.68 -10.86
CA PHE A 6 2.29 -10.53 -10.15
C PHE A 6 2.06 -10.82 -8.66
N TYR A 7 1.52 -12.01 -8.33
CA TYR A 7 1.23 -12.37 -6.95
C TYR A 7 2.49 -12.69 -6.15
N ILE A 8 3.50 -13.28 -6.78
CA ILE A 8 4.82 -13.49 -6.16
C ILE A 8 5.50 -12.15 -5.89
N LEU A 9 5.51 -11.25 -6.87
CA LEU A 9 6.04 -9.90 -6.70
C LEU A 9 5.30 -9.16 -5.58
N LEU A 10 3.97 -9.21 -5.57
CA LEU A 10 3.15 -8.58 -4.54
C LEU A 10 3.47 -9.13 -3.15
N LEU A 11 3.63 -10.45 -3.01
CA LEU A 11 4.02 -11.08 -1.74
C LEU A 11 5.39 -10.58 -1.27
N VAL A 12 6.38 -10.55 -2.15
CA VAL A 12 7.73 -10.04 -1.82
C VAL A 12 7.66 -8.58 -1.38
N LEU A 13 6.89 -7.75 -2.09
CA LEU A 13 6.73 -6.34 -1.75
C LEU A 13 5.97 -6.14 -0.43
N VAL A 14 4.96 -6.96 -0.12
CA VAL A 14 4.26 -6.93 1.18
C VAL A 14 5.21 -7.24 2.34
N VAL A 15 6.05 -8.27 2.19
CA VAL A 15 7.03 -8.65 3.21
C VAL A 15 8.08 -7.55 3.38
N LEU A 16 8.60 -7.02 2.26
CA LEU A 16 9.55 -5.91 2.26
C LEU A 16 8.96 -4.67 2.92
N ASP A 17 7.72 -4.32 2.60
CA ASP A 17 7.03 -3.16 3.16
C ASP A 17 6.81 -3.28 4.67
N GLY A 18 6.33 -4.44 5.14
CA GLY A 18 6.22 -4.72 6.58
C GLY A 18 7.58 -4.67 7.30
N TRP A 19 8.66 -5.10 6.64
CA TRP A 19 10.01 -4.98 7.19
C TRP A 19 10.46 -3.51 7.25
N LEU A 20 10.26 -2.73 6.20
CA LEU A 20 10.63 -1.31 6.15
C LEU A 20 9.87 -0.50 7.21
N LEU A 21 8.58 -0.74 7.38
CA LEU A 21 7.72 -0.03 8.34
C LEU A 21 8.02 -0.39 9.80
N SER A 22 8.57 -1.57 10.07
CA SER A 22 8.96 -1.99 11.43
C SER A 22 10.34 -1.51 11.87
N HIS A 23 11.08 -0.81 10.99
CA HIS A 23 12.41 -0.29 11.28
C HIS A 23 12.51 1.24 11.16
N PRO A 24 11.70 2.03 11.92
CA PRO A 24 11.90 3.47 12.02
C PRO A 24 13.18 3.83 12.79
N ASN A 25 13.77 4.98 12.46
CA ASN A 25 14.87 5.56 13.24
C ASN A 25 14.35 6.18 14.56
N LEU A 26 15.23 6.78 15.37
CA LEU A 26 14.83 7.36 16.68
C LEU A 26 13.69 8.40 16.56
N ILE A 27 13.72 9.25 15.54
CA ILE A 27 12.68 10.26 15.29
C ILE A 27 11.39 9.59 14.81
N GLY A 28 11.49 8.56 13.97
CA GLY A 28 10.36 7.74 13.56
C GLY A 28 9.73 6.97 14.72
N LYS A 29 10.52 6.43 15.65
CA LYS A 29 10.04 5.76 16.87
C LYS A 29 9.30 6.73 17.79
N ALA A 30 9.84 7.94 17.95
CA ALA A 30 9.13 9.01 18.65
C ALA A 30 7.80 9.31 17.95
N GLY A 31 7.78 9.44 16.62
CA GLY A 31 6.54 9.60 15.86
C GLY A 31 5.55 8.45 16.06
N VAL A 32 5.99 7.19 15.97
CA VAL A 32 5.17 6.00 16.22
C VAL A 32 4.58 6.01 17.62
N PHE A 33 5.34 6.47 18.62
CA PHE A 33 4.88 6.60 19.99
C PHE A 33 3.89 7.77 20.18
N PHE A 34 4.20 8.95 19.63
CA PHE A 34 3.36 10.16 19.75
C PHE A 34 2.07 10.10 18.93
N PHE A 35 2.07 9.41 17.79
CA PHE A 35 0.90 9.21 16.92
C PHE A 35 0.20 7.86 17.14
N GLU A 36 0.55 7.15 18.22
CA GLU A 36 -0.06 5.87 18.62
C GLU A 36 -0.06 4.77 17.54
N TYR A 37 0.96 4.76 16.68
CA TYR A 37 1.15 3.75 15.63
C TYR A 37 1.71 2.42 16.16
N SER A 38 1.20 1.95 17.30
CA SER A 38 1.61 0.69 17.96
C SER A 38 1.49 -0.54 17.06
N TYR A 39 0.74 -0.45 15.97
CA TYR A 39 0.59 -1.46 14.93
C TYR A 39 1.80 -1.55 13.96
N LEU A 40 2.71 -0.56 13.94
CA LEU A 40 3.94 -0.59 13.14
C LEU A 40 5.19 -0.89 13.98
N GLU A 41 5.03 -1.10 15.28
CA GLU A 41 6.13 -1.19 16.23
C GLU A 41 7.00 -2.44 16.05
N THR A 42 6.38 -3.57 15.70
CA THR A 42 7.07 -4.85 15.51
C THR A 42 6.81 -5.41 14.13
N PHE A 43 7.77 -6.18 13.61
CA PHE A 43 7.65 -6.78 12.29
C PHE A 43 6.35 -7.59 12.08
N PRO A 44 5.92 -8.48 13.01
CA PRO A 44 4.66 -9.21 12.83
C PRO A 44 3.43 -8.30 12.78
N LYS A 45 3.40 -7.23 13.60
CA LYS A 45 2.30 -6.27 13.58
C LYS A 45 2.27 -5.50 12.26
N ALA A 46 3.41 -4.96 11.83
CA ALA A 46 3.55 -4.22 10.59
C ALA A 46 3.18 -5.09 9.37
N LEU A 47 3.71 -6.32 9.31
CA LEU A 47 3.37 -7.30 8.28
C LEU A 47 1.87 -7.61 8.28
N GLY A 48 1.27 -7.79 9.45
CA GLY A 48 -0.18 -7.99 9.60
C GLY A 48 -0.98 -6.82 9.03
N THR A 49 -0.62 -5.59 9.38
CA THR A 49 -1.27 -4.37 8.85
C THR A 49 -1.16 -4.28 7.33
N VAL A 50 0.04 -4.40 6.76
CA VAL A 50 0.24 -4.35 5.30
C VAL A 50 -0.53 -5.46 4.61
N SER A 51 -0.50 -6.68 5.16
CA SER A 51 -1.21 -7.83 4.60
C SER A 51 -2.73 -7.65 4.61
N VAL A 52 -3.29 -7.08 5.69
CA VAL A 52 -4.72 -6.77 5.77
C VAL A 52 -5.11 -5.74 4.72
N VAL A 53 -4.34 -4.65 4.60
CA VAL A 53 -4.61 -3.59 3.61
C VAL A 53 -4.57 -4.16 2.19
N VAL A 54 -3.51 -4.89 1.84
CA VAL A 54 -3.37 -5.53 0.52
C VAL A 54 -4.46 -6.56 0.27
N GLY A 55 -4.79 -7.38 1.26
CA GLY A 55 -5.86 -8.37 1.19
C GLY A 55 -7.23 -7.72 0.94
N LEU A 56 -7.53 -6.62 1.61
CA LEU A 56 -8.76 -5.85 1.37
C LEU A 56 -8.80 -5.26 -0.03
N CYS A 57 -7.69 -4.69 -0.54
CA CYS A 57 -7.64 -4.19 -1.92
C CYS A 57 -7.90 -5.31 -2.94
N LEU A 58 -7.31 -6.50 -2.74
CA LEU A 58 -7.56 -7.66 -3.59
C LEU A 58 -9.02 -8.12 -3.51
N LEU A 59 -9.61 -8.13 -2.32
CA LEU A 59 -11.02 -8.47 -2.10
C LEU A 59 -11.94 -7.47 -2.80
N ILE A 60 -11.64 -6.17 -2.73
CA ILE A 60 -12.36 -5.11 -3.44
C ILE A 60 -12.27 -5.35 -4.95
N VAL A 61 -11.07 -5.59 -5.49
CA VAL A 61 -10.89 -5.88 -6.92
C VAL A 61 -11.70 -7.11 -7.33
N TRP A 62 -11.77 -8.15 -6.49
CA TRP A 62 -12.60 -9.33 -6.76
C TRP A 62 -14.10 -9.01 -6.71
N ALA A 63 -14.57 -8.30 -5.69
CA ALA A 63 -15.98 -7.95 -5.49
C ALA A 63 -16.50 -7.03 -6.60
N VAL A 64 -15.73 -6.00 -6.96
CA VAL A 64 -16.04 -5.11 -8.10
C VAL A 64 -16.09 -5.90 -9.42
N GLY A 65 -15.40 -7.03 -9.50
CA GLY A 65 -15.44 -7.92 -10.67
C GLY A 65 -16.76 -8.68 -10.85
N GLN A 66 -17.61 -8.72 -9.82
CA GLN A 66 -18.94 -9.33 -9.88
C GLN A 66 -20.00 -8.37 -10.46
N LEU A 67 -19.66 -7.10 -10.64
CA LEU A 67 -20.56 -6.08 -11.19
C LEU A 67 -20.53 -6.07 -12.72
N SER A 68 -21.47 -5.34 -13.33
CA SER A 68 -21.47 -5.13 -14.77
C SER A 68 -20.17 -4.45 -15.22
N LYS A 69 -19.66 -4.82 -16.42
CA LYS A 69 -18.41 -4.28 -16.97
C LYS A 69 -18.27 -2.75 -16.88
N PRO A 70 -19.27 -1.92 -17.27
CA PRO A 70 -19.13 -0.46 -17.17
C PRO A 70 -19.03 0.04 -15.73
N VAL A 71 -19.81 -0.54 -14.80
CA VAL A 71 -19.76 -0.17 -13.38
C VAL A 71 -18.43 -0.58 -12.76
N ALA A 72 -17.98 -1.81 -13.06
CA ALA A 72 -16.71 -2.33 -12.57
C ALA A 72 -15.51 -1.48 -13.04
N LEU A 73 -15.52 -1.04 -14.31
CA LEU A 73 -14.51 -0.13 -14.84
C LEU A 73 -14.55 1.23 -14.15
N GLY A 74 -15.73 1.84 -14.01
CA GLY A 74 -15.88 3.14 -13.34
C GLY A 74 -15.34 3.13 -11.92
N ILE A 75 -15.71 2.11 -11.13
CA ILE A 75 -15.23 1.95 -9.75
C ILE A 75 -13.72 1.72 -9.71
N THR A 76 -13.18 0.84 -10.57
CA THR A 76 -11.74 0.52 -10.57
C THR A 76 -10.91 1.75 -10.98
N VAL A 77 -11.38 2.56 -11.93
CA VAL A 77 -10.74 3.82 -12.33
C VAL A 77 -10.75 4.83 -11.18
N ALA A 78 -11.89 4.98 -10.50
CA ALA A 78 -11.99 5.88 -9.35
C ALA A 78 -11.05 5.47 -8.20
N LEU A 79 -10.99 4.17 -7.89
CA LEU A 79 -10.08 3.62 -6.87
C LEU A 79 -8.61 3.79 -7.27
N LEU A 80 -8.28 3.57 -8.55
CA LEU A 80 -6.94 3.81 -9.06
C LEU A 80 -6.54 5.29 -8.91
N ALA A 81 -7.40 6.22 -9.32
CA ALA A 81 -7.16 7.65 -9.17
C ALA A 81 -6.99 8.06 -7.70
N ALA A 82 -7.85 7.56 -6.81
CA ALA A 82 -7.74 7.79 -5.37
C ALA A 82 -6.42 7.25 -4.80
N SER A 83 -6.00 6.05 -5.21
CA SER A 83 -4.73 5.45 -4.77
C SER A 83 -3.51 6.20 -5.31
N ALA A 84 -3.56 6.72 -6.54
CA ALA A 84 -2.50 7.55 -7.11
C ALA A 84 -2.38 8.89 -6.38
N TYR A 85 -3.51 9.52 -6.05
CA TYR A 85 -3.54 10.71 -5.21
C TYR A 85 -2.94 10.44 -3.82
N TYR A 86 -3.31 9.31 -3.20
CA TYR A 86 -2.74 8.91 -1.91
C TYR A 86 -1.23 8.68 -1.98
N LEU A 87 -0.74 8.02 -3.04
CA LEU A 87 0.69 7.87 -3.29
C LEU A 87 1.40 9.21 -3.43
N PHE A 88 0.82 10.15 -4.18
CA PHE A 88 1.38 11.50 -4.34
C PHE A 88 1.46 12.26 -3.00
N GLN A 89 0.40 12.18 -2.19
CA GLN A 89 0.35 12.77 -0.86
C GLN A 89 1.42 12.15 0.05
N SER A 90 1.49 10.82 0.13
CA SER A 90 2.51 10.13 0.92
C SER A 90 3.91 10.49 0.44
N PHE A 91 4.17 10.47 -0.86
CA PHE A 91 5.47 10.87 -1.42
C PHE A 91 5.85 12.30 -1.01
N THR A 92 4.92 13.24 -1.09
CA THR A 92 5.15 14.63 -0.71
C THR A 92 5.40 14.75 0.79
N GLN A 93 4.54 14.17 1.63
CA GLN A 93 4.63 14.23 3.08
C GLN A 93 5.94 13.62 3.59
N TYR A 94 6.34 12.46 3.07
CA TYR A 94 7.52 11.74 3.54
C TYR A 94 8.83 12.27 2.96
N ASN A 95 8.80 13.08 1.90
CA ASN A 95 9.97 13.82 1.39
C ASN A 95 10.03 15.27 1.90
N THR A 96 9.03 15.75 2.63
CA THR A 96 8.99 17.12 3.16
C THR A 96 8.75 17.13 4.68
N GLY A 97 8.86 18.32 5.30
CA GLY A 97 8.53 18.50 6.72
C GLY A 97 9.36 17.67 7.71
N ILE A 98 8.71 17.25 8.80
CA ILE A 98 9.32 16.48 9.90
C ILE A 98 9.38 14.97 9.56
N TYR A 99 8.44 14.48 8.74
CA TYR A 99 8.37 13.06 8.36
C TYR A 99 9.58 12.58 7.54
N LYS A 100 10.29 13.48 6.84
CA LYS A 100 11.57 13.14 6.18
C LYS A 100 12.64 12.64 7.15
N LEU A 101 12.54 13.00 8.43
CA LEU A 101 13.50 12.65 9.47
C LEU A 101 13.23 11.28 10.11
N THR A 102 12.16 10.57 9.72
CA THR A 102 11.73 9.27 10.30
C THR A 102 12.59 8.07 9.88
N GLY A 103 13.57 8.28 9.01
CA GLY A 103 14.53 7.28 8.55
C GLY A 103 14.20 6.77 7.15
N ALA A 104 15.25 6.48 6.37
CA ALA A 104 15.09 6.13 4.95
C ALA A 104 14.27 4.86 4.73
N GLY A 105 14.41 3.86 5.62
CA GLY A 105 13.65 2.60 5.56
C GLY A 105 12.16 2.82 5.79
N PHE A 106 11.78 3.38 6.93
CA PHE A 106 10.38 3.69 7.25
C PHE A 106 9.72 4.60 6.19
N ARG A 107 10.46 5.61 5.71
CA ARG A 107 10.03 6.50 4.63
C ARG A 107 9.71 5.71 3.35
N ALA A 108 10.60 4.79 2.97
CA ALA A 108 10.39 3.97 1.79
C ALA A 108 9.14 3.09 1.95
N GLY A 109 8.94 2.46 3.12
CA GLY A 109 7.75 1.67 3.41
C GLY A 109 6.45 2.50 3.35
N ALA A 110 6.46 3.67 3.97
CA ALA A 110 5.29 4.55 4.00
C ALA A 110 4.86 5.07 2.61
N ILE A 111 5.80 5.12 1.66
CA ILE A 111 5.53 5.43 0.24
C ILE A 111 5.16 4.15 -0.53
N LEU A 112 5.78 3.02 -0.19
CA LEU A 112 5.58 1.73 -0.86
C LEU A 112 4.16 1.20 -0.66
N LEU A 113 3.57 1.32 0.54
CA LEU A 113 2.19 0.87 0.80
C LEU A 113 1.17 1.50 -0.18
N PRO A 114 1.07 2.84 -0.35
CA PRO A 114 0.26 3.44 -1.40
C PRO A 114 0.61 2.93 -2.81
N GLY A 115 1.91 2.69 -3.08
CA GLY A 115 2.37 2.09 -4.33
C GLY A 115 1.81 0.68 -4.57
N LEU A 116 1.72 -0.15 -3.54
CA LEU A 116 1.08 -1.48 -3.62
C LEU A 116 -0.40 -1.37 -3.96
N ILE A 117 -1.11 -0.40 -3.38
CA ILE A 117 -2.52 -0.14 -3.67
C ILE A 117 -2.70 0.25 -5.14
N VAL A 118 -1.85 1.16 -5.65
CA VAL A 118 -1.83 1.54 -7.07
C VAL A 118 -1.58 0.32 -7.97
N LEU A 119 -0.61 -0.53 -7.62
CA LEU A 119 -0.32 -1.76 -8.37
C LEU A 119 -1.52 -2.71 -8.42
N ILE A 120 -2.23 -2.90 -7.31
CA ILE A 120 -3.39 -3.78 -7.23
C ILE A 120 -4.55 -3.27 -8.09
N PHE A 121 -4.91 -1.99 -7.99
CA PHE A 121 -5.99 -1.43 -8.79
C PHE A 121 -5.59 -1.26 -10.26
N GLY A 122 -4.33 -0.97 -10.55
CA GLY A 122 -3.79 -0.90 -11.90
C GLY A 122 -3.88 -2.26 -12.61
N GLU A 123 -3.42 -3.33 -11.97
CA GLU A 123 -3.56 -4.70 -12.48
C GLU A 123 -5.05 -5.10 -12.59
N GLY A 124 -5.88 -4.71 -11.62
CA GLY A 124 -7.32 -4.90 -11.66
C GLY A 124 -8.00 -4.25 -12.87
N LEU A 125 -7.56 -3.05 -13.24
CA LEU A 125 -8.05 -2.32 -14.42
C LEU A 125 -7.56 -2.98 -15.72
N LEU A 126 -6.27 -3.30 -15.81
CA LEU A 126 -5.67 -3.93 -16.98
C LEU A 126 -6.36 -5.24 -17.36
N ARG A 127 -6.73 -6.04 -16.36
CA ARG A 127 -7.46 -7.30 -16.55
C ARG A 127 -8.89 -7.15 -17.08
N ARG A 128 -9.50 -5.97 -16.93
CA ARG A 128 -10.88 -5.70 -17.37
C ARG A 128 -10.93 -5.06 -18.76
N VAL A 129 -9.87 -4.36 -19.13
CA VAL A 129 -9.71 -3.71 -20.44
C VAL A 129 -9.24 -4.72 -21.49
N ARG A 130 -8.38 -5.66 -21.11
CA ARG A 130 -8.01 -6.83 -21.91
C ARG A 130 -9.16 -7.84 -21.95
#